data_AF-A0A9P6U0M5-F1
#
_entry.id   AF-A0A9P6U0M5-F1
#
_cell.length_a   1.000
_cell.length_b   1.000
_cell.length_c   1.000
_cell.angle_alpha   90.00
_cell.angle_beta   90.00
_cell.angle_gamma   90.00
#
_symmetry.space_group_name_H-M   'P 1'
#
loop_
_entity.id
_entity.type
_entity.pdbx_description
1 polymer ?
#
loop_
_entity_poly.entity_id
_entity_poly.type
_entity_poly.pdbx_seq_one_letter_code
_entity_poly.pdbx_strand_id
1 'polypeptide(L)'
;MASYIRTLTRLAFRASRPSTAFMTRQAPAAMMTRQYHAFRPTQIVSKGKKHAISDEDDEELEAELQELEKEKREQEALERGETQEGDKDSSDEQSSEFQELYDSLLDRTSPSKKRHELPRHTTLFHLIQKISTAEQAQQLPPLVKQWRRKDLPITIFLSDKLIHAVCKAGSPETALELLGDREAYALTPGQSTMRRVVRSFVKDIAAGEKESEEALEKLDGAFRTLALIPYYNLAADDVSVYANLVRGSLLYGGEEGLRRASATMDEYLLIDGEREKPLTRKKAAEIVAAAELLSKEYEAKEQTDKAKELEKHVEVWRKSL
;
A
#
# COMPACT_ATOMS: atom_id res chain seq x y z
N MET A 1 -2.34 29.42 37.54
CA MET A 1 -1.51 30.65 37.59
C MET A 1 -0.12 30.25 38.05
N ALA A 2 0.90 30.67 37.29
CA ALA A 2 2.31 30.81 37.68
C ALA A 2 3.05 29.52 38.12
N SER A 3 3.74 28.84 37.19
CA SER A 3 5.15 29.07 36.83
C SER A 3 6.14 28.28 37.71
N TYR A 4 6.66 27.16 37.20
CA TYR A 4 7.88 26.55 37.72
C TYR A 4 8.88 26.39 36.56
N ILE A 5 9.87 27.28 36.59
CA ILE A 5 10.88 27.49 35.55
C ILE A 5 12.15 26.72 35.91
N ARG A 6 12.69 26.02 34.89
CA ARG A 6 14.10 25.75 34.59
C ARG A 6 15.15 26.17 35.64
N THR A 7 15.98 25.21 36.07
CA THR A 7 17.46 25.33 36.21
C THR A 7 17.98 23.90 36.47
N LEU A 8 18.93 23.38 35.68
CA LEU A 8 20.35 23.42 36.01
C LEU A 8 21.21 23.14 34.76
N THR A 9 22.17 24.01 34.53
CA THR A 9 23.21 23.92 33.50
C THR A 9 24.57 23.74 34.19
N ARG A 10 25.43 22.92 33.56
CA ARG A 10 26.91 22.98 33.52
C ARG A 10 27.71 22.52 34.74
N LEU A 11 28.49 21.46 34.51
CA LEU A 11 29.95 21.31 34.73
C LEU A 11 30.29 19.88 34.25
N ALA A 12 31.03 19.65 33.17
CA ALA A 12 32.47 19.82 33.14
C ALA A 12 33.00 19.99 31.71
N PHE A 13 33.70 21.11 31.49
CA PHE A 13 34.68 21.28 30.43
C PHE A 13 35.97 20.56 30.86
N ARG A 14 36.48 19.63 30.05
CA ARG A 14 37.88 19.22 30.14
C ARG A 14 38.52 19.30 28.75
N ALA A 15 39.53 20.15 28.70
CA ALA A 15 40.28 20.55 27.54
C ALA A 15 41.04 19.37 26.90
N SER A 16 41.00 19.28 25.58
CA SER A 16 42.10 18.70 24.80
C SER A 16 42.40 19.62 23.62
N ARG A 17 43.69 19.82 23.38
CA ARG A 17 44.30 20.86 22.52
C ARG A 17 44.11 20.53 21.02
N PRO A 18 44.09 21.55 20.14
CA PRO A 18 44.12 21.33 18.70
C PRO A 18 45.54 20.99 18.24
N SER A 19 45.72 19.82 17.64
CA SER A 19 46.94 19.46 16.91
C SER A 19 46.76 19.87 15.44
N THR A 20 47.42 20.96 15.07
CA THR A 20 47.64 21.37 13.68
C THR A 20 48.66 20.45 13.02
N ALA A 21 48.19 19.49 12.23
CA ALA A 21 49.02 18.76 11.26
C ALA A 21 48.42 18.97 9.87
N PHE A 22 49.04 19.87 9.10
CA PHE A 22 48.85 19.99 7.67
C PHE A 22 49.33 18.70 6.99
N MET A 23 48.38 17.91 6.50
CA MET A 23 48.65 16.87 5.50
C MET A 23 47.79 17.19 4.28
N THR A 24 48.42 17.83 3.30
CA THR A 24 47.94 18.02 1.94
C THR A 24 47.77 16.67 1.27
N ARG A 25 46.58 16.07 1.37
CA ARG A 25 46.16 15.00 0.47
C ARG A 25 45.63 15.64 -0.81
N GLN A 26 46.45 15.58 -1.85
CA GLN A 26 46.02 15.74 -3.23
C GLN A 26 44.93 14.68 -3.51
N ALA A 27 43.70 15.12 -3.72
CA ALA A 27 42.66 14.29 -4.30
C ALA A 27 42.90 14.21 -5.81
N PRO A 28 42.94 13.02 -6.43
CA PRO A 28 42.95 12.91 -7.89
C PRO A 28 41.60 13.39 -8.44
N ALA A 29 41.65 14.51 -9.14
CA ALA A 29 40.57 15.04 -9.95
C ALA A 29 40.34 14.16 -11.18
N ALA A 30 39.36 13.26 -11.11
CA ALA A 30 38.77 12.60 -12.27
C ALA A 30 37.36 12.08 -11.95
N MET A 31 36.50 12.92 -11.36
CA MET A 31 35.07 12.70 -11.45
C MET A 31 34.62 13.24 -12.80
N MET A 32 34.51 12.35 -13.78
CA MET A 32 33.78 12.61 -15.02
C MET A 32 32.36 13.06 -14.64
N THR A 33 32.11 14.35 -14.77
CA THR A 33 30.77 14.91 -14.89
C THR A 33 30.13 14.24 -16.10
N ARG A 34 29.38 13.16 -15.87
CA ARG A 34 28.39 12.69 -16.83
C ARG A 34 27.41 13.85 -17.00
N GLN A 35 27.54 14.55 -18.11
CA GLN A 35 26.53 15.46 -18.60
C GLN A 35 25.26 14.64 -18.80
N TYR A 36 24.41 14.59 -17.77
CA TYR A 36 23.02 14.26 -17.98
C TYR A 36 22.49 15.34 -18.92
N HIS A 37 22.16 14.94 -20.14
CA HIS A 37 21.32 15.73 -21.02
C HIS A 37 20.04 16.01 -20.25
N ALA A 38 19.99 17.19 -19.62
CA ALA A 38 18.77 17.75 -19.08
C ALA A 38 17.76 17.74 -20.22
N PHE A 39 16.70 16.96 -20.02
CA PHE A 39 15.48 17.08 -20.81
C PHE A 39 15.15 18.56 -20.90
N ARG A 40 15.08 19.06 -22.14
CA ARG A 40 14.66 20.43 -22.43
C ARG A 40 13.32 20.64 -21.75
N PRO A 41 13.18 21.59 -20.81
CA PRO A 41 11.87 22.02 -20.36
C PRO A 41 11.20 22.65 -21.57
N THR A 42 10.25 21.96 -22.17
CA THR A 42 9.29 22.63 -23.04
C THR A 42 8.65 23.72 -22.19
N GLN A 43 8.76 24.96 -22.64
CA GLN A 43 8.06 26.10 -22.04
C GLN A 43 6.56 25.85 -22.21
N ILE A 44 5.96 25.15 -21.25
CA ILE A 44 4.51 25.07 -21.12
C ILE A 44 4.07 26.41 -20.54
N VAL A 45 3.51 27.23 -21.42
CA VAL A 45 2.80 28.46 -21.09
C VAL A 45 1.77 28.15 -20.01
N SER A 46 2.03 28.60 -18.79
CA SER A 46 1.11 28.53 -17.66
C SER A 46 -0.04 29.53 -17.88
N LYS A 47 -1.05 29.14 -18.66
CA LYS A 47 -2.37 29.77 -18.60
C LYS A 47 -3.02 29.36 -17.29
N GLY A 48 -3.51 30.35 -16.53
CA GLY A 48 -4.01 30.20 -15.17
C GLY A 48 -5.00 29.04 -15.01
N LYS A 49 -4.64 28.06 -14.18
CA LYS A 49 -5.56 27.07 -13.64
C LYS A 49 -6.48 27.78 -12.65
N LYS A 50 -7.70 28.10 -13.08
CA LYS A 50 -8.84 28.12 -12.16
C LYS A 50 -8.96 26.70 -11.61
N HIS A 51 -9.10 26.56 -10.31
CA HIS A 51 -9.21 25.29 -9.60
C HIS A 51 -10.29 24.39 -10.22
N ALA A 52 -9.87 23.48 -11.10
CA ALA A 52 -10.58 22.24 -11.37
C ALA A 52 -10.27 21.32 -10.19
N ILE A 53 -11.17 21.29 -9.22
CA ILE A 53 -11.40 20.15 -8.34
C ILE A 53 -12.20 19.20 -9.25
N SER A 54 -11.55 18.49 -10.18
CA SER A 54 -10.92 17.18 -10.02
C SER A 54 -11.96 16.08 -10.23
N ASP A 55 -12.47 15.98 -11.46
CA ASP A 55 -13.38 14.91 -11.90
C ASP A 55 -12.74 13.50 -11.78
N GLU A 56 -11.41 13.43 -11.60
CA GLU A 56 -10.67 12.16 -11.41
C GLU A 56 -10.94 11.51 -10.05
N ASP A 57 -11.21 12.29 -9.00
CA ASP A 57 -11.57 11.74 -7.69
C ASP A 57 -12.98 11.12 -7.70
N ASP A 58 -13.86 11.61 -8.58
CA ASP A 58 -15.25 11.12 -8.70
C ASP A 58 -15.30 9.76 -9.43
N GLU A 59 -14.49 9.54 -10.47
CA GLU A 59 -14.45 8.26 -11.21
C GLU A 59 -13.91 7.11 -10.34
N GLU A 60 -12.89 7.35 -9.53
CA GLU A 60 -12.37 6.35 -8.58
C GLU A 60 -13.43 5.99 -7.52
N LEU A 61 -14.18 6.99 -7.05
CA LEU A 61 -15.20 6.82 -6.03
C LEU A 61 -16.43 6.07 -6.57
N GLU A 62 -16.82 6.32 -7.83
CA GLU A 62 -17.85 5.54 -8.53
C GLU A 62 -17.43 4.08 -8.73
N ALA A 63 -16.18 3.82 -9.12
CA ALA A 63 -15.68 2.46 -9.30
C ALA A 63 -15.65 1.68 -7.96
N GLU A 64 -15.22 2.33 -6.87
CA GLU A 64 -15.25 1.74 -5.54
C GLU A 64 -16.69 1.49 -5.05
N LEU A 65 -17.63 2.39 -5.34
CA LEU A 65 -19.05 2.20 -5.01
C LEU A 65 -19.66 1.01 -5.75
N GLN A 66 -19.35 0.85 -7.04
CA GLN A 66 -19.80 -0.31 -7.82
C GLN A 66 -19.23 -1.63 -7.28
N GLU A 67 -17.96 -1.63 -6.86
CA GLU A 67 -17.32 -2.80 -6.24
C GLU A 67 -18.02 -3.16 -4.91
N LEU A 68 -18.33 -2.17 -4.06
CA LEU A 68 -19.06 -2.36 -2.81
C LEU A 68 -20.51 -2.82 -3.01
N GLU A 69 -21.22 -2.27 -3.98
CA GLU A 69 -22.58 -2.71 -4.31
C GLU A 69 -22.60 -4.16 -4.81
N LYS A 70 -21.57 -4.55 -5.55
CA LYS A 70 -21.39 -5.94 -6.00
C LYS A 70 -21.10 -6.87 -4.82
N GLU A 71 -20.14 -6.53 -3.95
CA GLU A 71 -19.84 -7.31 -2.74
C GLU A 71 -21.08 -7.44 -1.84
N LYS A 72 -21.85 -6.35 -1.67
CA LYS A 72 -23.09 -6.37 -0.89
C LYS A 72 -24.15 -7.29 -1.50
N ARG A 73 -24.34 -7.28 -2.83
CA ARG A 73 -25.25 -8.22 -3.51
C ARG A 73 -24.83 -9.66 -3.33
N GLU A 74 -23.54 -9.94 -3.42
CA GLU A 74 -22.99 -11.30 -3.22
C GLU A 74 -23.23 -11.79 -1.79
N GLN A 75 -23.05 -10.93 -0.78
CA GLN A 75 -23.39 -11.25 0.61
C GLN A 75 -24.89 -11.47 0.83
N GLU A 76 -25.75 -10.61 0.28
CA GLU A 76 -27.20 -10.79 0.37
C GLU A 76 -27.71 -12.06 -0.32
N ALA A 77 -27.04 -12.53 -1.39
CA ALA A 77 -27.34 -13.79 -2.04
C ALA A 77 -26.93 -14.99 -1.18
N LEU A 78 -25.75 -14.92 -0.54
CA LEU A 78 -25.31 -15.93 0.43
C LEU A 78 -26.26 -16.04 1.63
N GLU A 79 -26.73 -14.91 2.17
CA GLU A 79 -27.69 -14.89 3.29
C GLU A 79 -29.07 -15.48 2.92
N ARG A 80 -29.49 -15.34 1.66
CA ARG A 80 -30.74 -15.94 1.15
C ARG A 80 -30.66 -17.46 0.98
N GLY A 81 -29.49 -18.07 1.19
CA GLY A 81 -29.29 -19.49 0.92
C GLY A 81 -29.45 -19.82 -0.57
N GLU A 82 -29.28 -18.82 -1.45
CA GLU A 82 -29.08 -19.03 -2.89
C GLU A 82 -27.66 -19.58 -3.05
N THR A 83 -27.43 -20.81 -2.59
CA THR A 83 -26.25 -21.57 -3.00
C THR A 83 -26.39 -21.75 -4.50
N GLN A 84 -25.53 -21.06 -5.24
CA GLN A 84 -25.39 -21.18 -6.68
C GLN A 84 -24.94 -22.62 -7.00
N GLU A 85 -25.87 -23.58 -6.98
CA GLU A 85 -25.63 -25.03 -7.17
C GLU A 85 -25.21 -25.39 -8.62
N GLY A 86 -24.83 -24.40 -9.44
CA GLY A 86 -24.61 -24.58 -10.88
C GLY A 86 -23.20 -24.36 -11.42
N ASP A 87 -22.20 -23.98 -10.62
CA ASP A 87 -20.92 -23.44 -11.16
C ASP A 87 -19.66 -24.27 -10.88
N LYS A 88 -19.78 -25.57 -10.57
CA LYS A 88 -18.58 -26.42 -10.42
C LYS A 88 -17.87 -26.67 -11.75
N ASP A 89 -18.62 -26.78 -12.85
CA ASP A 89 -18.03 -27.08 -14.17
C ASP A 89 -17.25 -25.90 -14.78
N SER A 90 -17.49 -24.65 -14.34
CA SER A 90 -16.79 -23.48 -14.89
C SER A 90 -15.41 -23.23 -14.26
N SER A 91 -15.12 -23.82 -13.09
CA SER A 91 -13.86 -23.61 -12.38
C SER A 91 -12.67 -24.34 -13.05
N ASP A 92 -12.89 -25.56 -13.54
CA ASP A 92 -11.86 -26.36 -14.21
C ASP A 92 -11.48 -25.77 -15.58
N GLU A 93 -12.47 -25.29 -16.34
CA GLU A 93 -12.22 -24.63 -17.64
C GLU A 93 -11.38 -23.36 -17.49
N GLN A 94 -11.71 -22.51 -16.51
CA GLN A 94 -10.96 -21.28 -16.25
C GLN A 94 -9.51 -21.56 -15.84
N SER A 95 -9.28 -22.63 -15.07
CA SER A 95 -7.93 -23.03 -14.67
C SER A 95 -7.10 -23.51 -15.88
N SER A 96 -7.70 -24.27 -16.80
CA SER A 96 -7.04 -24.69 -18.04
C SER A 96 -6.70 -23.50 -18.94
N GLU A 97 -7.64 -22.58 -19.14
CA GLU A 97 -7.42 -21.38 -19.96
C GLU A 97 -6.29 -20.49 -19.41
N PHE A 98 -6.22 -20.32 -18.07
CA PHE A 98 -5.14 -19.59 -17.44
C PHE A 98 -3.79 -20.24 -17.75
N GLN A 99 -3.68 -21.55 -17.54
CA GLN A 99 -2.41 -22.27 -17.70
C GLN A 99 -1.92 -22.25 -19.15
N GLU A 100 -2.82 -22.45 -20.12
CA GLU A 100 -2.49 -22.36 -21.54
C GLU A 100 -1.97 -20.97 -21.95
N LEU A 101 -2.62 -19.91 -21.46
CA LEU A 101 -2.18 -18.54 -21.70
C LEU A 101 -0.85 -18.23 -21.02
N TYR A 102 -0.66 -18.71 -19.78
CA TYR A 102 0.56 -18.56 -19.02
C TYR A 102 1.75 -19.21 -19.73
N ASP A 103 1.63 -20.48 -20.10
CA ASP A 103 2.69 -21.25 -20.77
C ASP A 103 3.02 -20.66 -22.15
N SER A 104 1.99 -20.24 -22.89
CA SER A 104 2.15 -19.53 -24.17
C SER A 104 2.92 -18.22 -23.99
N LEU A 105 2.61 -17.43 -22.96
CA LEU A 105 3.33 -16.19 -22.67
C LEU A 105 4.77 -16.46 -22.22
N LEU A 106 5.01 -17.49 -21.42
CA LEU A 106 6.33 -17.88 -20.95
C LEU A 106 7.25 -18.28 -22.12
N ASP A 107 6.75 -19.10 -23.06
CA ASP A 107 7.50 -19.47 -24.27
C ASP A 107 7.78 -18.24 -25.15
N ARG A 108 6.76 -17.41 -25.39
CA ARG A 108 6.89 -16.25 -26.29
C ARG A 108 7.78 -15.14 -25.75
N THR A 109 7.88 -15.03 -24.42
CA THR A 109 8.80 -14.08 -23.78
C THR A 109 10.18 -14.69 -23.52
N SER A 110 10.45 -15.93 -23.95
CA SER A 110 11.74 -16.60 -23.74
C SER A 110 12.91 -15.79 -24.31
N PRO A 111 14.07 -15.71 -23.60
CA PRO A 111 15.26 -14.97 -24.07
C PRO A 111 15.68 -15.28 -25.51
N SER A 112 15.45 -16.51 -25.98
CA SER A 112 15.82 -16.99 -27.32
C SER A 112 14.94 -16.46 -28.47
N LYS A 113 13.71 -16.03 -28.20
CA LYS A 113 12.74 -15.60 -29.24
C LYS A 113 13.10 -14.24 -29.83
N LYS A 114 12.84 -14.09 -31.13
CA LYS A 114 13.13 -12.84 -31.88
C LYS A 114 12.11 -11.75 -31.52
N ARG A 115 12.50 -10.48 -31.65
CA ARG A 115 11.65 -9.33 -31.26
C ARG A 115 10.28 -9.26 -31.97
N HIS A 116 10.15 -9.77 -33.19
CA HIS A 116 8.88 -9.74 -33.93
C HIS A 116 7.88 -10.83 -33.48
N GLU A 117 8.33 -11.79 -32.67
CA GLU A 117 7.48 -12.88 -32.14
C GLU A 117 6.88 -12.52 -30.75
N LEU A 118 7.27 -11.37 -30.20
CA LEU A 118 6.88 -10.94 -28.86
C LEU A 118 5.35 -10.79 -28.75
N PRO A 119 4.77 -11.14 -27.59
CA PRO A 119 3.35 -11.03 -27.36
C PRO A 119 2.88 -9.57 -27.40
N ARG A 120 1.59 -9.39 -27.72
CA ARG A 120 0.96 -8.06 -27.64
C ARG A 120 0.79 -7.70 -26.16
N HIS A 121 0.85 -6.41 -25.86
CA HIS A 121 0.64 -5.91 -24.50
C HIS A 121 -0.69 -6.36 -23.88
N THR A 122 -1.75 -6.48 -24.69
CA THR A 122 -3.08 -6.93 -24.26
C THR A 122 -3.09 -8.38 -23.77
N THR A 123 -2.14 -9.22 -24.18
CA THR A 123 -2.12 -10.64 -23.79
C THR A 123 -1.82 -10.81 -22.30
N LEU A 124 -0.93 -9.99 -21.72
CA LEU A 124 -0.70 -10.00 -20.26
C LEU A 124 -1.94 -9.57 -19.49
N PHE A 125 -2.66 -8.56 -19.99
CA PHE A 125 -3.92 -8.12 -19.40
C PHE A 125 -4.99 -9.23 -19.43
N HIS A 126 -5.11 -9.97 -20.54
CA HIS A 126 -6.03 -11.11 -20.62
C HIS A 126 -5.68 -12.22 -19.63
N LEU A 127 -4.39 -12.54 -19.45
CA LEU A 127 -3.94 -13.47 -18.42
C LEU A 127 -4.35 -12.98 -17.02
N ILE A 128 -4.12 -11.70 -16.71
CA ILE A 128 -4.46 -11.10 -15.43
C ILE A 128 -5.95 -11.22 -15.11
N GLN A 129 -6.82 -11.06 -16.11
CA GLN A 129 -8.27 -11.21 -15.94
C GLN A 129 -8.71 -12.64 -15.61
N LYS A 130 -7.87 -13.64 -15.88
CA LYS A 130 -8.16 -15.06 -15.68
C LYS A 130 -7.64 -15.61 -14.35
N ILE A 131 -6.91 -14.80 -13.57
CA ILE A 131 -6.42 -15.21 -12.24
C ILE A 131 -7.63 -15.35 -11.31
N SER A 132 -7.80 -16.54 -10.74
CA SER A 132 -8.85 -16.85 -9.76
C SER A 132 -8.31 -17.43 -8.45
N THR A 133 -7.15 -18.08 -8.47
CA THR A 133 -6.56 -18.76 -7.29
C THR A 133 -5.24 -18.16 -6.84
N ALA A 134 -4.90 -18.33 -5.56
CA ALA A 134 -3.63 -17.88 -5.00
C ALA A 134 -2.42 -18.55 -5.69
N GLU A 135 -2.54 -19.83 -6.05
CA GLU A 135 -1.51 -20.57 -6.77
C GLU A 135 -1.21 -19.95 -8.15
N GLN A 136 -2.25 -19.56 -8.90
CA GLN A 136 -2.09 -18.88 -10.18
C GLN A 136 -1.43 -17.51 -9.99
N ALA A 137 -1.80 -16.77 -8.95
CA ALA A 137 -1.16 -15.50 -8.62
C ALA A 137 0.34 -15.67 -8.34
N GLN A 138 0.74 -16.69 -7.57
CA GLN A 138 2.13 -17.01 -7.23
C GLN A 138 2.99 -17.36 -8.46
N GLN A 139 2.40 -17.75 -9.60
CA GLN A 139 3.13 -17.99 -10.83
C GLN A 139 3.51 -16.71 -11.60
N LEU A 140 2.92 -15.56 -11.28
CA LEU A 140 3.12 -14.32 -12.04
C LEU A 140 4.52 -13.69 -11.92
N PRO A 141 5.21 -13.68 -10.76
CA PRO A 141 6.50 -12.98 -10.65
C PRO A 141 7.54 -13.43 -11.68
N PRO A 142 7.79 -14.74 -11.91
CA PRO A 142 8.66 -15.20 -12.99
C PRO A 142 8.29 -14.63 -14.37
N LEU A 143 7.01 -14.67 -14.73
CA LEU A 143 6.52 -14.17 -16.01
C LEU A 143 6.68 -12.65 -16.13
N VAL A 144 6.33 -11.87 -15.10
CA VAL A 144 6.48 -10.41 -15.09
C VAL A 144 7.95 -10.00 -15.20
N LYS A 145 8.84 -10.69 -14.49
CA LYS A 145 10.29 -10.49 -14.59
C LYS A 145 10.80 -10.75 -16.01
N GLN A 146 10.33 -11.83 -16.63
CA GLN A 146 10.68 -12.17 -18.01
C GLN A 146 10.13 -11.15 -19.02
N TRP A 147 8.90 -10.68 -18.80
CA TRP A 147 8.26 -9.61 -19.56
C TRP A 147 9.10 -8.33 -19.54
N ARG A 148 9.56 -7.92 -18.35
CA ARG A 148 10.43 -6.73 -18.18
C ARG A 148 11.81 -6.91 -18.80
N ARG A 149 12.43 -8.09 -18.70
CA ARG A 149 13.73 -8.38 -19.34
C ARG A 149 13.69 -8.28 -20.87
N LYS A 150 12.51 -8.36 -21.47
CA LYS A 150 12.30 -8.15 -22.91
C LYS A 150 11.96 -6.69 -23.27
N ASP A 151 12.10 -5.77 -22.32
CA ASP A 151 11.73 -4.35 -22.44
C ASP A 151 10.26 -4.14 -22.84
N LEU A 152 9.38 -5.11 -22.51
CA LEU A 152 7.96 -4.95 -22.75
C LEU A 152 7.36 -4.03 -21.69
N PRO A 153 6.61 -2.98 -22.08
CA PRO A 153 6.09 -2.01 -21.14
C PRO A 153 5.03 -2.64 -20.24
N ILE A 154 4.94 -2.13 -19.01
CA ILE A 154 3.82 -2.33 -18.09
C ILE A 154 3.36 -0.93 -17.72
N THR A 155 2.13 -0.59 -18.07
CA THR A 155 1.56 0.73 -17.78
C THR A 155 1.12 0.84 -16.32
N ILE A 156 0.82 2.06 -15.85
CA ILE A 156 0.24 2.30 -14.52
C ILE A 156 -1.08 1.53 -14.39
N PHE A 157 -1.96 1.62 -15.40
CA PHE A 157 -3.20 0.86 -15.45
C PHE A 157 -2.98 -0.65 -15.35
N LEU A 158 -2.01 -1.20 -16.08
CA LEU A 158 -1.74 -2.64 -16.04
C LEU A 158 -1.13 -3.07 -14.69
N SER A 159 -0.29 -2.23 -14.08
CA SER A 159 0.26 -2.46 -12.74
C SER A 159 -0.86 -2.54 -11.70
N ASP A 160 -1.80 -1.59 -11.73
CA ASP A 160 -2.95 -1.59 -10.81
C ASP A 160 -3.83 -2.83 -11.00
N LYS A 161 -4.16 -3.20 -12.24
CA LYS A 161 -4.97 -4.38 -12.53
C LYS A 161 -4.27 -5.69 -12.15
N LEU A 162 -2.95 -5.78 -12.35
CA LEU A 162 -2.15 -6.92 -11.92
C LEU A 162 -2.24 -7.10 -10.39
N ILE A 163 -1.92 -6.04 -9.64
CA ILE A 163 -1.92 -6.10 -8.18
C ILE A 163 -3.32 -6.34 -7.64
N HIS A 164 -4.34 -5.72 -8.22
CA HIS A 164 -5.73 -6.01 -7.88
C HIS A 164 -6.03 -7.50 -8.05
N ALA A 165 -5.78 -8.07 -9.24
CA ALA A 165 -6.08 -9.48 -9.49
C ALA A 165 -5.37 -10.42 -8.50
N VAL A 166 -4.11 -10.14 -8.17
CA VAL A 166 -3.32 -10.90 -7.17
C VAL A 166 -3.92 -10.80 -5.76
N CYS A 167 -4.31 -9.61 -5.31
CA CYS A 167 -4.99 -9.44 -4.02
C CYS A 167 -6.36 -10.11 -3.99
N LYS A 168 -7.13 -10.03 -5.09
CA LYS A 168 -8.44 -10.67 -5.21
C LYS A 168 -8.34 -12.20 -5.14
N ALA A 169 -7.27 -12.75 -5.69
CA ALA A 169 -6.97 -14.18 -5.64
C ALA A 169 -6.47 -14.65 -4.26
N GLY A 170 -6.38 -13.76 -3.26
CA GLY A 170 -5.96 -14.11 -1.90
C GLY A 170 -4.45 -14.32 -1.77
N SER A 171 -3.63 -13.64 -2.57
CA SER A 171 -2.16 -13.72 -2.46
C SER A 171 -1.49 -12.34 -2.26
N PRO A 172 -1.76 -11.64 -1.15
CA PRO A 172 -1.15 -10.35 -0.87
C PRO A 172 0.38 -10.40 -0.75
N GLU A 173 0.98 -11.53 -0.39
CA GLU A 173 2.44 -11.73 -0.37
C GLU A 173 3.04 -11.59 -1.76
N THR A 174 2.38 -12.17 -2.77
CA THR A 174 2.82 -12.06 -4.17
C THR A 174 2.71 -10.62 -4.65
N ALA A 175 1.66 -9.89 -4.24
CA ALA A 175 1.56 -8.47 -4.53
C ALA A 175 2.70 -7.68 -3.88
N LEU A 176 3.04 -8.00 -2.63
CA LEU A 176 4.17 -7.38 -1.93
C LEU A 176 5.51 -7.70 -2.60
N GLU A 177 5.74 -8.93 -3.07
CA GLU A 177 6.94 -9.30 -3.83
C GLU A 177 7.06 -8.47 -5.11
N LEU A 178 5.98 -8.39 -5.89
CA LEU A 178 5.91 -7.65 -7.14
C LEU A 178 6.18 -6.15 -6.95
N LEU A 179 5.77 -5.58 -5.81
CA LEU A 179 6.01 -4.18 -5.45
C LEU A 179 7.34 -3.95 -4.73
N GLY A 180 7.91 -4.97 -4.09
CA GLY A 180 9.16 -4.86 -3.32
C GLY A 180 10.40 -4.77 -4.21
N ASP A 181 10.40 -5.43 -5.37
CA ASP A 181 11.52 -5.42 -6.32
C ASP A 181 11.22 -4.59 -7.57
N ARG A 182 11.40 -3.27 -7.45
CA ARG A 182 11.20 -2.33 -8.55
C ARG A 182 12.18 -2.56 -9.71
N GLU A 183 13.36 -3.11 -9.46
CA GLU A 183 14.34 -3.37 -10.52
C GLU A 183 13.93 -4.56 -11.37
N ALA A 184 13.41 -5.63 -10.76
CA ALA A 184 12.95 -6.81 -11.48
C ALA A 184 11.61 -6.60 -12.19
N TYR A 185 10.64 -5.98 -11.51
CA TYR A 185 9.25 -5.94 -11.98
C TYR A 185 8.85 -4.59 -12.57
N ALA A 186 9.53 -3.50 -12.18
CA ALA A 186 9.32 -2.14 -12.68
C ALA A 186 7.85 -1.72 -12.77
N LEU A 187 7.06 -2.12 -11.77
CA LEU A 187 5.67 -1.70 -11.60
C LEU A 187 5.60 -0.25 -11.13
N THR A 188 4.50 0.41 -11.46
CA THR A 188 4.21 1.80 -11.06
C THR A 188 2.86 1.84 -10.35
N PRO A 189 2.80 1.43 -9.07
CA PRO A 189 1.58 1.42 -8.27
C PRO A 189 1.08 2.85 -7.98
N GLY A 190 -0.24 2.98 -7.84
CA GLY A 190 -0.88 4.17 -7.31
C GLY A 190 -1.17 4.07 -5.82
N GLN A 191 -1.74 5.15 -5.26
CA GLN A 191 -2.17 5.19 -3.86
C GLN A 191 -3.25 4.13 -3.55
N SER A 192 -4.21 3.97 -4.46
CA SER A 192 -5.27 2.95 -4.38
C SER A 192 -4.72 1.52 -4.38
N THR A 193 -3.66 1.28 -5.15
CA THR A 193 -2.96 -0.02 -5.19
C THR A 193 -2.39 -0.38 -3.82
N MET A 194 -1.71 0.57 -3.15
CA MET A 194 -1.16 0.35 -1.80
C MET A 194 -2.25 0.09 -0.76
N ARG A 195 -3.33 0.88 -0.79
CA ARG A 195 -4.53 0.67 0.05
C ARG A 195 -5.09 -0.74 -0.10
N ARG A 196 -5.17 -1.24 -1.34
CA ARG A 196 -5.71 -2.56 -1.67
C ARG A 196 -4.85 -3.69 -1.10
N VAL A 197 -3.52 -3.59 -1.22
CA VAL A 197 -2.60 -4.59 -0.65
C VAL A 197 -2.70 -4.64 0.87
N VAL A 198 -2.69 -3.50 1.55
CA VAL A 198 -2.86 -3.44 3.01
C VAL A 198 -4.20 -4.05 3.42
N ARG A 199 -5.30 -3.68 2.75
CA ARG A 199 -6.63 -4.26 3.03
C ARG A 199 -6.65 -5.78 2.82
N SER A 200 -5.95 -6.29 1.81
CA SER A 200 -5.86 -7.73 1.55
C SER A 200 -5.17 -8.47 2.70
N PHE A 201 -4.03 -7.98 3.20
CA PHE A 201 -3.40 -8.55 4.40
C PHE A 201 -4.32 -8.51 5.62
N VAL A 202 -5.06 -7.41 5.82
CA VAL A 202 -6.01 -7.28 6.94
C VAL A 202 -7.17 -8.28 6.82
N LYS A 203 -7.64 -8.56 5.60
CA LYS A 203 -8.63 -9.62 5.36
C LYS A 203 -8.08 -11.01 5.74
N ASP A 204 -6.83 -11.31 5.39
CA ASP A 204 -6.19 -12.58 5.77
C ASP A 204 -6.05 -12.72 7.30
N ILE A 205 -5.64 -11.65 8.00
CA ILE A 205 -5.56 -11.64 9.47
C ILE A 205 -6.93 -11.89 10.10
N ALA A 206 -7.98 -11.30 9.53
CA ALA A 206 -9.35 -11.48 10.03
C ALA A 206 -9.86 -12.92 9.86
N ALA A 207 -9.40 -13.64 8.83
CA ALA A 207 -9.79 -15.01 8.54
C ALA A 207 -8.96 -16.05 9.32
N GLY A 208 -7.74 -15.68 9.73
CA GLY A 208 -6.81 -16.55 10.45
C GLY A 208 -7.02 -16.63 11.97
N GLU A 209 -6.15 -17.42 12.62
CA GLU A 209 -6.11 -17.51 14.08
C GLU A 209 -5.41 -16.29 14.70
N LYS A 210 -6.04 -15.68 15.72
CA LYS A 210 -5.47 -14.55 16.46
C LYS A 210 -4.18 -14.96 17.17
N GLU A 211 -3.25 -14.01 17.29
CA GLU A 211 -1.97 -14.21 17.97
C GLU A 211 -1.10 -15.35 17.40
N SER A 212 -1.41 -15.85 16.20
CA SER A 212 -0.60 -16.86 15.50
C SER A 212 0.62 -16.23 14.82
N GLU A 213 1.66 -17.04 14.57
CA GLU A 213 2.84 -16.62 13.82
C GLU A 213 2.48 -16.21 12.39
N GLU A 214 1.58 -16.96 11.74
CA GLU A 214 1.07 -16.63 10.40
C GLU A 214 0.36 -15.27 10.38
N ALA A 215 -0.55 -15.01 11.33
CA ALA A 215 -1.22 -13.71 11.40
C ALA A 215 -0.24 -12.56 11.67
N LEU A 216 0.84 -12.81 12.42
CA LEU A 216 1.90 -11.82 12.64
C LEU A 216 2.69 -11.55 11.35
N GLU A 217 3.02 -12.57 10.56
CA GLU A 217 3.67 -12.41 9.26
C GLU A 217 2.79 -11.61 8.28
N LYS A 218 1.48 -11.87 8.26
CA LYS A 218 0.51 -11.08 7.47
C LYS A 218 0.47 -9.62 7.93
N LEU A 219 0.50 -9.38 9.24
CA LEU A 219 0.56 -8.03 9.81
C LEU A 219 1.87 -7.33 9.42
N ASP A 220 3.00 -8.02 9.49
CA ASP A 220 4.29 -7.51 9.01
C ASP A 220 4.25 -7.17 7.51
N GLY A 221 3.59 -7.99 6.69
CA GLY A 221 3.35 -7.72 5.27
C GLY A 221 2.58 -6.42 5.03
N ALA A 222 1.54 -6.16 5.84
CA ALA A 222 0.78 -4.91 5.78
C ALA A 222 1.66 -3.69 6.11
N PHE A 223 2.49 -3.77 7.17
CA PHE A 223 3.42 -2.69 7.52
C PHE A 223 4.56 -2.52 6.51
N ARG A 224 5.06 -3.60 5.90
CA ARG A 224 6.02 -3.51 4.78
C ARG A 224 5.42 -2.77 3.61
N THR A 225 4.12 -2.95 3.34
CA THR A 225 3.42 -2.19 2.30
C THR A 225 3.37 -0.69 2.61
N LEU A 226 3.14 -0.29 3.87
CA LEU A 226 3.26 1.12 4.29
C LEU A 226 4.65 1.69 3.99
N ALA A 227 5.71 0.93 4.27
CA ALA A 227 7.08 1.35 3.99
C ALA A 227 7.38 1.52 2.49
N LEU A 228 6.60 0.88 1.61
CA LEU A 228 6.73 1.07 0.15
C LEU A 228 6.12 2.39 -0.35
N ILE A 229 5.20 3.02 0.39
CA ILE A 229 4.58 4.29 -0.01
C ILE A 229 5.64 5.39 -0.29
N PRO A 230 6.53 5.73 0.66
CA PRO A 230 7.59 6.71 0.38
C PRO A 230 8.60 6.19 -0.66
N TYR A 231 8.83 4.88 -0.75
CA TYR A 231 9.71 4.28 -1.76
C TYR A 231 9.23 4.55 -3.20
N TYR A 232 7.91 4.62 -3.39
CA TYR A 232 7.29 4.98 -4.67
C TYR A 232 7.01 6.50 -4.83
N ASN A 233 7.45 7.34 -3.88
CA ASN A 233 7.11 8.77 -3.80
C ASN A 233 5.59 9.02 -3.77
N LEU A 234 4.84 8.11 -3.15
CA LEU A 234 3.41 8.28 -2.89
C LEU A 234 3.20 9.09 -1.59
N ALA A 235 1.99 9.61 -1.41
CA ALA A 235 1.67 10.44 -0.25
C ALA A 235 1.54 9.59 1.01
N ALA A 236 2.30 9.93 2.04
CA ALA A 236 2.35 9.18 3.30
C ALA A 236 1.17 9.48 4.24
N ASP A 237 0.24 10.36 3.86
CA ASP A 237 -0.88 10.86 4.68
C ASP A 237 -2.22 10.15 4.38
N ASP A 238 -2.16 8.96 3.79
CA ASP A 238 -3.34 8.19 3.43
C ASP A 238 -4.02 7.54 4.63
N VAL A 239 -5.06 8.22 5.09
CA VAL A 239 -5.98 7.85 6.17
C VAL A 239 -6.46 6.42 6.08
N SER A 240 -6.79 5.93 4.89
CA SER A 240 -7.33 4.58 4.72
C SER A 240 -6.27 3.54 5.01
N VAL A 241 -4.99 3.81 4.72
CA VAL A 241 -3.88 2.91 5.06
C VAL A 241 -3.74 2.80 6.57
N TYR A 242 -3.65 3.92 7.29
CA TYR A 242 -3.54 3.93 8.76
C TYR A 242 -4.76 3.28 9.43
N ALA A 243 -5.97 3.61 8.99
CA ALA A 243 -7.18 3.00 9.53
C ALA A 243 -7.19 1.47 9.38
N ASN A 244 -6.75 0.96 8.23
CA ASN A 244 -6.65 -0.50 8.02
C ASN A 244 -5.54 -1.13 8.85
N LEU A 245 -4.38 -0.49 9.01
CA LEU A 245 -3.29 -1.00 9.85
C LEU A 245 -3.66 -1.05 11.33
N VAL A 246 -4.35 -0.02 11.84
CA VAL A 246 -4.90 -0.02 13.20
C VAL A 246 -5.88 -1.18 13.36
N ARG A 247 -6.84 -1.33 12.45
CA ARG A 247 -7.80 -2.45 12.48
C ARG A 247 -7.12 -3.81 12.41
N GLY A 248 -6.17 -4.00 11.48
CA GLY A 248 -5.42 -5.24 11.33
C GLY A 248 -4.62 -5.60 12.58
N SER A 249 -4.00 -4.60 13.21
CA SER A 249 -3.27 -4.79 14.47
C SER A 249 -4.21 -5.19 15.63
N LEU A 250 -5.42 -4.60 15.70
CA LEU A 250 -6.43 -5.00 16.69
C LEU A 250 -7.04 -6.38 16.38
N LEU A 251 -7.20 -6.74 15.11
CA LEU A 251 -7.68 -8.06 14.70
C LEU A 251 -6.69 -9.16 15.07
N TYR A 252 -5.38 -8.92 14.89
CA TYR A 252 -4.32 -9.81 15.35
C TYR A 252 -4.43 -10.12 16.86
N GLY A 253 -4.73 -9.11 17.67
CA GLY A 253 -4.92 -9.25 19.11
C GLY A 253 -3.63 -9.16 19.94
N GLY A 254 -3.68 -9.63 21.18
CA GLY A 254 -2.55 -9.60 22.10
C GLY A 254 -2.03 -8.21 22.48
N GLU A 255 -0.92 -8.19 23.22
CA GLU A 255 -0.22 -6.95 23.58
C GLU A 255 0.49 -6.32 22.38
N GLU A 256 1.01 -7.15 21.49
CA GLU A 256 1.74 -6.69 20.31
C GLU A 256 0.82 -6.00 19.29
N GLY A 257 -0.38 -6.53 19.07
CA GLY A 257 -1.39 -5.88 18.24
C GLY A 257 -1.80 -4.52 18.78
N LEU A 258 -2.08 -4.42 20.09
CA LEU A 258 -2.39 -3.14 20.73
C LEU A 258 -1.23 -2.15 20.66
N ARG A 259 0.02 -2.62 20.87
CA ARG A 259 1.22 -1.78 20.77
C ARG A 259 1.36 -1.18 19.37
N ARG A 260 1.20 -1.99 18.31
CA ARG A 260 1.29 -1.54 16.92
C ARG A 260 0.13 -0.62 16.54
N ALA A 261 -1.09 -0.92 16.99
CA ALA A 261 -2.26 -0.07 16.78
C ALA A 261 -2.07 1.32 17.41
N SER A 262 -1.59 1.38 18.67
CA SER A 262 -1.25 2.62 19.37
C SER A 262 -0.24 3.43 18.57
N ALA A 263 0.92 2.83 18.25
CA ALA A 263 1.99 3.54 17.54
C ALA A 263 1.55 4.05 16.16
N THR A 264 0.75 3.27 15.43
CA THR A 264 0.22 3.65 14.12
C THR A 264 -0.76 4.83 14.24
N MET A 265 -1.61 4.83 15.27
CA MET A 265 -2.52 5.95 15.51
C MET A 265 -1.75 7.21 15.94
N ASP A 266 -0.74 7.08 16.80
CA ASP A 266 0.09 8.20 17.24
C ASP A 266 0.82 8.86 16.04
N GLU A 267 1.36 8.05 15.13
CA GLU A 267 1.95 8.52 13.87
C GLU A 267 0.92 9.27 13.00
N TYR A 268 -0.28 8.71 12.84
CA TYR A 268 -1.35 9.35 12.09
C TYR A 268 -1.77 10.70 12.69
N LEU A 269 -1.89 10.79 14.02
CA LEU A 269 -2.26 12.04 14.71
C LEU A 269 -1.23 13.15 14.49
N LEU A 270 0.06 12.81 14.42
CA LEU A 270 1.11 13.76 14.08
C LEU A 270 0.92 14.30 12.65
N ILE A 271 0.64 13.42 11.69
CA ILE A 271 0.40 13.79 10.29
C ILE A 271 -0.88 14.63 10.15
N ASP A 272 -1.96 14.25 10.83
CA ASP A 272 -3.24 14.96 10.77
C ASP A 272 -3.14 16.39 11.33
N GLY A 273 -2.30 16.61 12.35
CA GLY A 273 -2.01 17.93 12.89
C GLY A 273 -1.31 18.89 11.91
N GLU A 274 -0.62 18.35 10.91
CA GLU A 274 0.05 19.12 9.84
C GLU A 274 -0.82 19.31 8.59
N ARG A 275 -2.02 18.69 8.55
CA ARG A 275 -2.86 18.65 7.36
C ARG A 275 -3.54 20.01 7.12
N GLU A 276 -3.35 20.57 5.92
CA GLU A 276 -3.99 21.83 5.53
C GLU A 276 -5.47 21.65 5.12
N LYS A 277 -5.80 20.51 4.51
CA LYS A 277 -7.13 20.23 3.97
C LYS A 277 -7.92 19.33 4.92
N PRO A 278 -9.20 19.63 5.19
CA PRO A 278 -10.04 18.75 5.98
C PRO A 278 -10.21 17.38 5.29
N LEU A 279 -10.44 16.35 6.10
CA LEU A 279 -10.75 15.01 5.63
C LEU A 279 -12.06 14.99 4.82
N THR A 280 -12.10 14.15 3.78
CA THR A 280 -13.38 13.82 3.15
C THR A 280 -14.24 13.01 4.13
N ARG A 281 -15.56 13.14 4.01
CA ARG A 281 -16.53 12.41 4.86
C ARG A 281 -16.22 10.91 4.97
N LYS A 282 -15.89 10.28 3.84
CA LYS A 282 -15.52 8.86 3.78
C LYS A 282 -14.27 8.54 4.59
N LYS A 283 -13.18 9.31 4.39
CA LYS A 283 -11.92 9.11 5.11
C LYS A 283 -12.07 9.38 6.62
N ALA A 284 -12.82 10.42 6.99
CA ALA A 284 -13.17 10.69 8.38
C ALA A 284 -13.92 9.51 9.02
N ALA A 285 -14.87 8.89 8.32
CA ALA A 285 -15.63 7.76 8.84
C ALA A 285 -14.73 6.54 9.06
N GLU A 286 -13.80 6.27 8.14
CA GLU A 286 -12.87 5.15 8.24
C GLU A 286 -11.96 5.26 9.46
N ILE A 287 -11.35 6.43 9.69
CA ILE A 287 -10.45 6.64 10.83
C ILE A 287 -11.20 6.72 12.15
N VAL A 288 -12.39 7.33 12.19
CA VAL A 288 -13.25 7.34 13.38
C VAL A 288 -13.58 5.91 13.82
N ALA A 289 -14.01 5.05 12.89
CA ALA A 289 -14.30 3.66 13.21
C ALA A 289 -13.07 2.89 13.71
N ALA A 290 -11.88 3.15 13.17
CA ALA A 290 -10.64 2.54 13.67
C ALA A 290 -10.26 3.05 15.06
N ALA A 291 -10.39 4.36 15.31
CA ALA A 291 -10.08 5.00 16.58
C ALA A 291 -11.05 4.58 17.70
N GLU A 292 -12.33 4.43 17.40
CA GLU A 292 -13.32 3.92 18.36
C GLU A 292 -13.02 2.48 18.80
N LEU A 293 -12.59 1.63 17.87
CA LEU A 293 -12.13 0.27 18.21
C LEU A 293 -10.91 0.30 19.13
N LEU A 294 -9.93 1.14 18.81
CA LEU A 294 -8.73 1.30 19.65
C LEU A 294 -9.05 1.87 21.04
N SER A 295 -9.98 2.83 21.11
CA SER A 295 -10.43 3.42 22.37
C SER A 295 -11.06 2.37 23.30
N LYS A 296 -11.93 1.50 22.76
CA LYS A 296 -12.51 0.38 23.52
C LYS A 296 -11.45 -0.58 24.06
N GLU A 297 -10.42 -0.87 23.28
CA GLU A 297 -9.30 -1.72 23.72
C GLU A 297 -8.45 -1.04 24.80
N TYR A 298 -8.25 0.28 24.72
CA TYR A 298 -7.61 1.03 25.81
C TYR A 298 -8.43 0.98 27.11
N GLU A 299 -9.75 1.15 27.03
CA GLU A 299 -10.63 1.03 28.20
C GLU A 299 -10.57 -0.37 28.82
N ALA A 300 -10.59 -1.42 27.98
CA ALA A 300 -10.46 -2.80 28.44
C ALA A 300 -9.12 -3.09 29.14
N LYS A 301 -8.05 -2.38 28.79
CA LYS A 301 -6.72 -2.45 29.41
C LYS A 301 -6.49 -1.40 30.51
N GLU A 302 -7.55 -0.74 30.98
CA GLU A 302 -7.50 0.33 32.00
C GLU A 302 -6.62 1.54 31.62
N GLN A 303 -6.35 1.76 30.33
CA GLN A 303 -5.59 2.90 29.80
C GLN A 303 -6.50 4.11 29.54
N THR A 304 -7.27 4.53 30.56
CA THR A 304 -8.35 5.52 30.40
C THR A 304 -7.88 6.90 29.92
N ASP A 305 -6.63 7.27 30.21
CA ASP A 305 -6.09 8.57 29.79
C ASP A 305 -5.90 8.63 28.27
N LYS A 306 -5.37 7.55 27.68
CA LYS A 306 -5.22 7.43 26.23
C LYS A 306 -6.56 7.38 25.50
N ALA A 307 -7.53 6.64 26.04
CA ALA A 307 -8.89 6.58 25.51
C ALA A 307 -9.54 7.97 25.45
N LYS A 308 -9.45 8.74 26.55
CA LYS A 308 -9.97 10.12 26.62
C LYS A 308 -9.26 11.09 25.69
N GLU A 309 -7.95 10.91 25.48
CA GLU A 309 -7.20 11.72 24.52
C GLU A 309 -7.66 11.43 23.09
N LEU A 310 -7.77 10.15 22.72
CA LEU A 310 -8.24 9.73 21.40
C LEU A 310 -9.67 10.18 21.11
N GLU A 311 -10.58 10.13 22.09
CA GLU A 311 -11.97 10.57 21.93
C GLU A 311 -12.08 12.05 21.53
N LYS A 312 -11.16 12.91 22.00
CA LYS A 312 -11.14 14.33 21.58
C LYS A 312 -10.89 14.48 20.09
N HIS A 313 -10.00 13.67 19.53
CA HIS A 313 -9.73 13.66 18.09
C HIS A 313 -10.91 13.08 17.31
N VAL A 314 -11.53 12.01 17.82
CA VAL A 314 -12.74 11.43 17.24
C VAL A 314 -13.87 12.45 17.15
N GLU A 315 -14.09 13.24 18.21
CA GLU A 315 -15.09 14.32 18.20
C GLU A 315 -14.82 15.38 17.13
N VAL A 316 -13.55 15.69 16.85
CA VAL A 316 -13.17 16.62 15.77
C VAL A 316 -13.49 16.02 14.41
N TRP A 317 -13.09 14.77 14.16
CA TRP A 317 -13.36 14.10 12.88
C TRP A 317 -14.86 13.85 12.65
N ARG A 318 -15.64 13.58 13.69
CA ARG A 318 -17.10 13.44 13.61
C ARG A 318 -17.79 14.72 13.11
N LYS A 319 -17.21 15.90 13.36
CA LYS A 319 -17.76 17.17 12.82
C LYS A 319 -17.59 17.30 11.31
N SER A 320 -16.72 16.48 10.70
CA SER A 320 -16.54 16.39 9.26
C SER A 320 -17.42 15.31 8.60
N LEU A 321 -18.22 14.58 9.39
CA LEU A 321 -19.19 13.58 8.91
C LEU A 321 -20.57 14.18 8.60
#